data_AF-A0A8J6B7N3-F1
#
_entry.id   AF-A0A8J6B7N3-F1
#
_cell.length_a   1.000
_cell.length_b   1.000
_cell.length_c   1.000
_cell.angle_alpha   90.00
_cell.angle_beta   90.00
_cell.angle_gamma   90.00
#
_symmetry.space_group_name_H-M   'P 1'
#
loop_
_entity.id
_entity.type
_entity.pdbx_description
1 polymer ?
#
loop_
_entity_poly.entity_id
_entity_poly.type
_entity_poly.pdbx_seq_one_letter_code
_entity_poly.pdbx_strand_id
1 'polypeptide(L)'
;MDTKKKPVHPRTKTTATGAKKVAKKSTTASTTTSTKPKPTKTISTSTKPKVKKTTSTTKTTASKSKPKAVSQDEQPLPTVADPYIEPEPCACKTKPPRVDDWEAQAMLLHERDAFFEKQMKQPFWTIPMGTGFAPWLGVKGTPKTGMEAAIWWCTTKMDPPKMPLLLDPDEAHAVDTFYSYRHTMILEAKKMVVDTMQGQRSHEQIMEDNRKALVNAMKYGETLYIRLANGAPDFKEKYTDPESFPIEVFDQEAVSEVMTRYADRVFDEKGELKAGDNLFESTHPFGKCVQYEDTDQGYFLVRRGFEVIVESHFTTDDFAEFLEWSLPMDKMQPIHVTIN
;
A
#
# COMPACT_ATOMS: atom_id res chain seq x y z
N MET A 1 -41.82 53.05 -21.37
CA MET A 1 -40.49 53.70 -21.41
C MET A 1 -39.47 52.69 -20.89
N ASP A 2 -38.40 52.50 -21.68
CA ASP A 2 -37.14 51.80 -21.41
C ASP A 2 -37.12 50.29 -21.04
N THR A 3 -37.17 49.47 -22.10
CA THR A 3 -36.60 48.11 -22.10
C THR A 3 -35.11 48.16 -22.49
N LYS A 4 -34.22 47.96 -21.51
CA LYS A 4 -32.77 47.84 -21.74
C LYS A 4 -32.43 46.53 -22.46
N LYS A 5 -32.00 46.64 -23.71
CA LYS A 5 -31.34 45.57 -24.50
C LYS A 5 -29.97 45.22 -23.90
N LYS A 6 -29.70 43.94 -23.68
CA LYS A 6 -28.34 43.42 -23.43
C LYS A 6 -27.57 43.27 -24.75
N PRO A 7 -26.26 43.56 -24.79
CA PRO A 7 -25.44 43.38 -25.99
C PRO A 7 -25.05 41.91 -26.20
N VAL A 8 -25.10 41.49 -27.46
CA VAL A 8 -24.65 40.19 -27.97
C VAL A 8 -23.14 40.27 -28.20
N HIS A 9 -22.37 39.38 -27.58
CA HIS A 9 -20.94 39.23 -27.87
C HIS A 9 -20.72 38.47 -29.20
N PRO A 10 -19.74 38.88 -30.02
CA PRO A 10 -19.41 38.18 -31.26
C PRO A 10 -18.58 36.91 -30.99
N ARG A 11 -18.99 35.81 -31.62
CA ARG A 11 -18.22 34.57 -31.76
C ARG A 11 -16.88 34.84 -32.45
N THR A 12 -15.79 34.53 -31.78
CA THR A 12 -14.45 34.47 -32.38
C THR A 12 -14.33 33.23 -33.28
N LYS A 13 -13.83 33.45 -34.50
CA LYS A 13 -13.54 32.42 -35.50
C LYS A 13 -12.24 31.70 -35.14
N THR A 14 -12.27 30.39 -35.03
CA THR A 14 -11.09 29.52 -34.94
C THR A 14 -10.45 29.42 -36.32
N THR A 15 -9.29 30.03 -36.52
CA THR A 15 -8.46 29.86 -37.71
C THR A 15 -7.62 28.59 -37.61
N ALA A 16 -7.88 27.65 -38.51
CA ALA A 16 -7.05 26.48 -38.75
C ALA A 16 -5.69 26.89 -39.32
N THR A 17 -4.63 26.46 -38.65
CA THR A 17 -3.22 26.53 -39.10
C THR A 17 -2.63 25.19 -38.70
N GLY A 18 -1.90 24.40 -39.49
CA GLY A 18 -1.40 24.48 -40.85
C GLY A 18 -0.47 23.28 -40.94
N ALA A 19 -0.85 22.26 -41.72
CA ALA A 19 -0.07 21.03 -41.85
C ALA A 19 1.23 21.32 -42.60
N LYS A 20 2.37 21.24 -41.90
CA LYS A 20 3.70 21.32 -42.51
C LYS A 20 4.16 19.91 -42.92
N LYS A 21 4.09 19.65 -44.23
CA LYS A 21 4.86 18.62 -44.94
C LYS A 21 6.35 18.83 -44.64
N VAL A 22 7.01 17.83 -44.06
CA VAL A 22 8.48 17.71 -44.12
C VAL A 22 8.83 16.55 -45.04
N ALA A 23 9.70 16.86 -45.98
CA ALA A 23 10.12 16.02 -47.07
C ALA A 23 11.13 14.95 -46.65
N LYS A 24 11.09 13.88 -47.43
CA LYS A 24 12.08 12.80 -47.61
C LYS A 24 13.53 13.24 -47.35
N LYS A 25 14.25 12.42 -46.57
CA LYS A 25 15.66 12.17 -46.83
C LYS A 25 15.94 10.67 -46.72
N SER A 26 16.32 10.12 -47.87
CA SER A 26 16.84 8.79 -48.09
C SER A 26 18.25 8.66 -47.52
N THR A 27 18.54 7.56 -46.83
CA THR A 27 19.92 7.08 -46.68
C THR A 27 19.93 5.57 -46.47
N THR A 28 20.39 4.88 -47.51
CA THR A 28 21.30 3.72 -47.53
C THR A 28 21.06 2.54 -46.59
N ALA A 29 20.71 1.42 -47.23
CA ALA A 29 20.87 0.06 -46.74
C ALA A 29 22.35 -0.28 -46.46
N SER A 30 22.61 -0.91 -45.32
CA SER A 30 23.78 -1.79 -45.15
C SER A 30 23.30 -3.19 -44.82
N THR A 31 23.46 -4.08 -45.79
CA THR A 31 23.25 -5.51 -45.69
C THR A 31 24.40 -6.12 -44.90
N THR A 32 24.16 -6.56 -43.66
CA THR A 32 25.02 -7.52 -42.97
C THR A 32 24.26 -8.81 -42.76
N THR A 33 24.57 -9.77 -43.62
CA THR A 33 24.26 -11.19 -43.53
C THR A 33 24.73 -11.77 -42.19
N SER A 34 23.81 -12.11 -41.30
CA SER A 34 24.08 -12.97 -40.14
C SER A 34 23.61 -14.39 -40.46
N THR A 35 24.59 -15.27 -40.58
CA THR A 35 24.48 -16.71 -40.81
C THR A 35 23.78 -17.42 -39.65
N LYS A 36 22.69 -18.13 -39.95
CA LYS A 36 22.04 -19.15 -39.10
C LYS A 36 23.05 -20.19 -38.57
N PRO A 37 23.09 -20.45 -37.26
CA PRO A 37 23.59 -21.71 -36.74
C PRO A 37 22.51 -22.79 -36.84
N LYS A 38 22.95 -23.95 -37.32
CA LYS A 38 22.23 -25.21 -37.52
C LYS A 38 21.80 -25.82 -36.17
N PRO A 39 20.63 -26.47 -36.06
CA PRO A 39 20.24 -27.16 -34.84
C PRO A 39 21.00 -28.48 -34.71
N THR A 40 21.88 -28.59 -33.72
CA THR A 40 22.52 -29.85 -33.33
C THR A 40 21.56 -30.62 -32.44
N LYS A 41 21.04 -31.75 -32.95
CA LYS A 41 20.32 -32.75 -32.16
C LYS A 41 21.31 -33.43 -31.21
N THR A 42 21.22 -33.12 -29.93
CA THR A 42 21.83 -33.94 -28.87
C THR A 42 20.75 -34.82 -28.26
N ILE A 43 20.80 -36.11 -28.59
CA ILE A 43 20.01 -37.16 -27.97
C ILE A 43 20.60 -37.38 -26.57
N SER A 44 19.90 -36.91 -25.54
CA SER A 44 20.17 -37.23 -24.15
C SER A 44 19.18 -38.32 -23.72
N THR A 45 19.64 -39.56 -23.68
CA THR A 45 18.96 -40.68 -23.04
C THR A 45 19.11 -40.54 -21.54
N SER A 46 18.15 -39.88 -20.88
CA SER A 46 18.02 -39.86 -19.43
C SER A 46 17.22 -41.07 -18.94
N THR A 47 17.94 -42.01 -18.35
CA THR A 47 17.45 -43.18 -17.64
C THR A 47 16.54 -42.78 -16.47
N LYS A 48 15.29 -43.26 -16.45
CA LYS A 48 14.35 -43.10 -15.33
C LYS A 48 14.90 -43.80 -14.07
N PRO A 49 15.01 -43.12 -12.91
CA PRO A 49 15.12 -43.82 -11.64
C PRO A 49 13.73 -44.35 -11.23
N LYS A 50 13.69 -45.66 -10.98
CA LYS A 50 12.54 -46.43 -10.52
C LYS A 50 12.28 -46.09 -9.04
N VAL A 51 11.33 -45.19 -8.77
CA VAL A 51 10.88 -44.91 -7.39
C VAL A 51 10.11 -46.12 -6.88
N LYS A 52 10.71 -46.82 -5.91
CA LYS A 52 10.04 -47.86 -5.12
C LYS A 52 8.99 -47.18 -4.22
N LYS A 53 7.72 -47.53 -4.42
CA LYS A 53 6.66 -47.32 -3.41
C LYS A 53 6.95 -48.24 -2.22
N THR A 54 7.42 -47.66 -1.12
CA THR A 54 7.39 -48.29 0.21
C THR A 54 6.13 -47.82 0.92
N THR A 55 5.13 -48.69 0.97
CA THR A 55 3.92 -48.54 1.78
C THR A 55 4.30 -48.84 3.24
N SER A 56 4.43 -47.81 4.08
CA SER A 56 4.52 -47.99 5.53
C SER A 56 3.14 -47.80 6.15
N THR A 57 2.49 -48.91 6.47
CA THR A 57 1.24 -48.98 7.21
C THR A 57 1.54 -48.74 8.69
N THR A 58 1.44 -47.49 9.17
CA THR A 58 1.56 -47.20 10.60
C THR A 58 0.19 -47.36 11.25
N LYS A 59 0.09 -48.37 12.11
CA LYS A 59 -1.11 -48.78 12.85
C LYS A 59 -1.25 -47.88 14.08
N THR A 60 -2.12 -46.89 14.02
CA THR A 60 -2.42 -45.99 15.16
C THR A 60 -3.32 -46.71 16.16
N THR A 61 -2.74 -47.16 17.27
CA THR A 61 -3.48 -47.66 18.44
C THR A 61 -4.02 -46.47 19.24
N ALA A 62 -5.35 -46.39 19.35
CA ALA A 62 -6.04 -45.44 20.21
C ALA A 62 -5.89 -45.82 21.69
N SER A 63 -5.12 -45.04 22.46
CA SER A 63 -5.14 -45.12 23.93
C SER A 63 -6.12 -44.08 24.49
N LYS A 64 -7.25 -44.56 25.03
CA LYS A 64 -8.13 -43.78 25.90
C LYS A 64 -7.47 -43.60 27.25
N SER A 65 -6.93 -42.42 27.54
CA SER A 65 -6.59 -41.99 28.89
C SER A 65 -7.64 -40.99 29.39
N LYS A 66 -8.39 -41.39 30.43
CA LYS A 66 -9.29 -40.53 31.21
C LYS A 66 -8.48 -39.40 31.88
N PRO A 67 -8.93 -38.13 31.82
CA PRO A 67 -8.37 -37.09 32.67
C PRO A 67 -8.82 -37.30 34.12
N LYS A 68 -7.84 -37.28 35.02
CA LYS A 68 -8.01 -37.34 36.48
C LYS A 68 -8.25 -35.90 36.95
N ALA A 69 -9.36 -35.65 37.62
CA ALA A 69 -9.68 -34.36 38.21
C ALA A 69 -8.61 -33.99 39.25
N VAL A 70 -7.92 -32.87 39.03
CA VAL A 70 -7.01 -32.24 39.99
C VAL A 70 -7.80 -31.14 40.68
N SER A 71 -7.99 -31.27 41.98
CA SER A 71 -8.54 -30.23 42.84
C SER A 71 -7.57 -29.06 42.87
N GLN A 72 -8.03 -27.87 42.50
CA GLN A 72 -7.31 -26.62 42.69
C GLN A 72 -7.56 -26.16 44.12
N ASP A 73 -6.52 -26.21 44.95
CA ASP A 73 -6.45 -25.44 46.20
C ASP A 73 -6.36 -23.95 45.83
N GLU A 74 -7.35 -23.18 46.27
CA GLU A 74 -7.33 -21.72 46.22
C GLU A 74 -6.21 -21.20 47.13
N GLN A 75 -5.13 -20.71 46.54
CA GLN A 75 -4.18 -19.85 47.25
C GLN A 75 -4.64 -18.39 47.16
N PRO A 76 -4.64 -17.63 48.28
CA PRO A 76 -5.00 -16.23 48.27
C PRO A 76 -3.99 -15.41 47.46
N LEU A 77 -4.53 -14.56 46.57
CA LEU A 77 -3.77 -13.63 45.73
C LEU A 77 -2.91 -12.68 46.60
N PRO A 78 -1.62 -12.50 46.27
CA PRO A 78 -0.79 -11.50 46.93
C PRO A 78 -1.30 -10.10 46.59
N THR A 79 -1.57 -9.31 47.62
CA THR A 79 -1.92 -7.90 47.52
C THR A 79 -0.68 -7.13 47.09
N VAL A 80 -0.55 -6.87 45.78
CA VAL A 80 0.50 -6.00 45.24
C VAL A 80 0.09 -4.56 45.53
N ALA A 81 0.80 -3.92 46.47
CA ALA A 81 0.73 -2.48 46.65
C ALA A 81 1.42 -1.84 45.44
N ASP A 82 0.63 -1.13 44.63
CA ASP A 82 1.08 -0.44 43.43
C ASP A 82 1.48 0.99 43.80
N PRO A 83 2.78 1.36 43.84
CA PRO A 83 3.18 2.76 43.93
C PRO A 83 3.07 3.34 42.52
N TYR A 84 1.86 3.72 42.12
CA TYR A 84 1.65 4.53 40.92
C TYR A 84 2.27 5.91 41.16
N ILE A 85 3.55 6.05 40.80
CA ILE A 85 4.22 7.34 40.72
C ILE A 85 3.68 8.00 39.46
N GLU A 86 2.78 8.98 39.64
CA GLU A 86 2.32 9.82 38.54
C GLU A 86 3.55 10.45 37.85
N PRO A 87 3.76 10.20 36.54
CA PRO A 87 4.89 10.81 35.85
C PRO A 87 4.73 12.33 35.87
N GLU A 88 5.79 13.03 36.25
CA GLU A 88 5.78 14.49 36.26
C GLU A 88 5.39 15.04 34.88
N PRO A 89 4.48 16.01 34.81
CA PRO A 89 4.00 16.55 33.55
C PRO A 89 5.15 17.18 32.78
N CYS A 90 5.47 16.60 31.62
CA CYS A 90 6.44 17.15 30.67
C CYS A 90 6.16 18.65 30.44
N ALA A 91 7.17 19.50 30.66
CA ALA A 91 7.06 20.95 30.80
C ALA A 91 6.73 21.72 29.49
N CYS A 92 6.32 21.04 28.42
CA CYS A 92 5.99 21.66 27.13
C CYS A 92 4.49 21.98 26.96
N LYS A 93 3.76 22.34 28.03
CA LYS A 93 2.31 22.63 27.97
C LYS A 93 1.99 24.09 27.69
N THR A 94 2.47 24.64 26.58
CA THR A 94 1.73 25.77 25.97
C THR A 94 0.43 25.20 25.43
N LYS A 95 -0.71 25.55 26.04
CA LYS A 95 -2.03 25.16 25.52
C LYS A 95 -2.08 25.56 24.05
N PRO A 96 -2.52 24.68 23.14
CA PRO A 96 -2.67 25.04 21.74
C PRO A 96 -3.55 26.29 21.62
N PRO A 97 -3.27 27.18 20.65
CA PRO A 97 -4.03 28.41 20.44
C PRO A 97 -5.53 28.12 20.34
N ARG A 98 -6.36 29.06 20.78
CA ARG A 98 -7.82 28.92 20.75
C ARG A 98 -8.29 28.65 19.31
N VAL A 99 -9.34 27.84 19.18
CA VAL A 99 -9.88 27.29 17.92
C VAL A 99 -10.23 28.34 16.86
N ASP A 100 -10.41 29.60 17.25
CA ASP A 100 -10.79 30.70 16.36
C ASP A 100 -9.59 31.49 15.79
N ASP A 101 -8.36 31.15 16.20
CA ASP A 101 -7.14 31.79 15.72
C ASP A 101 -6.68 31.15 14.40
N TRP A 102 -7.35 31.54 13.31
CA TRP A 102 -7.04 31.08 11.96
C TRP A 102 -5.63 31.49 11.51
N GLU A 103 -5.07 32.58 12.06
CA GLU A 103 -3.70 33.03 11.78
C GLU A 103 -2.69 32.04 12.37
N ALA A 104 -2.87 31.64 13.63
CA ALA A 104 -2.04 30.63 14.25
C ALA A 104 -2.14 29.27 13.52
N GLN A 105 -3.33 28.87 13.06
CA GLN A 105 -3.48 27.66 12.25
C GLN A 105 -2.75 27.76 10.91
N ALA A 106 -2.82 28.90 10.23
CA ALA A 106 -2.11 29.14 8.97
C ALA A 106 -0.59 29.08 9.17
N MET A 107 -0.07 29.63 10.27
CA MET A 107 1.35 29.54 10.62
C MET A 107 1.80 28.08 10.83
N LEU A 108 1.03 27.29 11.58
CA LEU A 108 1.34 25.87 11.81
C LEU A 108 1.32 25.06 10.50
N LEU A 109 0.36 25.34 9.61
CA LEU A 109 0.33 24.71 8.28
C LEU A 109 1.55 25.11 7.44
N HIS A 110 1.97 26.37 7.49
CA HIS A 110 3.19 26.83 6.82
C HIS A 110 4.45 26.14 7.36
N GLU A 111 4.56 25.96 8.68
CA GLU A 111 5.67 25.23 9.30
C GLU A 111 5.71 23.76 8.89
N ARG A 112 4.54 23.11 8.80
CA ARG A 112 4.41 21.75 8.28
C ARG A 112 4.90 21.66 6.85
N ASP A 113 4.45 22.58 6.00
CA ASP A 113 4.80 22.58 4.59
C ASP A 113 6.32 22.79 4.42
N ALA A 114 6.91 23.73 5.17
CA ALA A 114 8.35 23.96 5.21
C ALA A 114 9.13 22.76 5.76
N PHE A 115 8.55 21.97 6.68
CA PHE A 115 9.15 20.72 7.13
C PHE A 115 9.24 19.70 5.99
N PHE A 116 8.14 19.43 5.30
CA PHE A 116 8.14 18.46 4.20
C PHE A 116 8.96 18.93 3.00
N GLU A 117 9.03 20.23 2.70
CA GLU A 117 9.95 20.76 1.68
C GLU A 117 11.43 20.45 1.97
N LYS A 118 11.82 20.36 3.25
CA LYS A 118 13.16 19.91 3.64
C LYS A 118 13.31 18.39 3.44
N GLN A 119 12.30 17.62 3.81
CA GLN A 119 12.29 16.16 3.65
C GLN A 119 12.35 15.75 2.17
N MET A 120 11.72 16.50 1.26
CA MET A 120 11.76 16.26 -0.19
C MET A 120 13.17 16.30 -0.81
N LYS A 121 14.15 16.85 -0.10
CA LYS A 121 15.56 16.89 -0.55
C LYS A 121 16.36 15.68 -0.08
N GLN A 122 15.78 14.85 0.78
CA GLN A 122 16.42 13.67 1.35
C GLN A 122 16.05 12.43 0.51
N PRO A 123 16.91 11.39 0.50
CA PRO A 123 16.61 10.13 -0.19
C PRO A 123 15.41 9.39 0.44
N PHE A 124 15.16 9.62 1.73
CA PHE A 124 14.01 9.13 2.48
C PHE A 124 13.62 10.17 3.52
N TRP A 125 12.36 10.16 3.96
CA TRP A 125 11.90 11.08 5.01
C TRP A 125 12.16 10.47 6.38
N THR A 126 12.59 11.27 7.36
CA THR A 126 12.70 10.80 8.75
C THR A 126 11.60 11.45 9.58
N ILE A 127 10.72 10.62 10.12
CA ILE A 127 9.46 11.03 10.73
C ILE A 127 9.29 10.35 12.09
N PRO A 128 8.95 11.07 13.16
CA PRO A 128 8.62 10.45 14.44
C PRO A 128 7.26 9.76 14.38
N MET A 129 7.16 8.60 15.01
CA MET A 129 5.90 7.87 15.15
C MET A 129 4.92 8.56 16.10
N GLY A 130 5.45 9.20 17.15
CA GLY A 130 4.67 9.75 18.25
C GLY A 130 3.94 11.06 17.95
N THR A 131 3.13 11.48 18.93
CA THR A 131 2.54 12.83 18.98
C THR A 131 3.50 13.81 19.66
N GLY A 132 3.33 15.11 19.42
CA GLY A 132 4.02 16.15 20.20
C GLY A 132 5.44 16.53 19.76
N PHE A 133 6.00 15.89 18.73
CA PHE A 133 7.29 16.31 18.18
C PHE A 133 7.20 17.61 17.35
N ALA A 134 6.07 17.82 16.70
CA ALA A 134 5.84 18.99 15.85
C ALA A 134 4.60 19.76 16.32
N PRO A 135 4.67 21.09 16.41
CA PRO A 135 3.56 21.92 16.90
C PRO A 135 2.34 21.89 15.97
N TRP A 136 2.54 21.50 14.71
CA TRP A 136 1.49 21.40 13.68
C TRP A 136 0.73 20.07 13.68
N LEU A 137 1.15 19.08 14.49
CA LEU A 137 0.40 17.82 14.65
C LEU A 137 -0.84 18.02 15.54
N GLY A 138 -1.95 17.38 15.17
CA GLY A 138 -3.19 17.42 15.97
C GLY A 138 -4.00 18.72 15.84
N VAL A 139 -3.62 19.64 14.94
CA VAL A 139 -4.50 20.73 14.49
C VAL A 139 -5.77 20.11 13.88
N LYS A 140 -6.94 20.74 14.08
CA LYS A 140 -8.21 20.19 13.58
C LYS A 140 -8.15 19.92 12.07
N GLY A 141 -8.43 18.69 11.66
CA GLY A 141 -8.36 18.27 10.25
C GLY A 141 -6.95 17.90 9.77
N THR A 142 -5.95 17.91 10.66
CA THR A 142 -4.61 17.38 10.38
C THR A 142 -4.43 16.00 11.01
N PRO A 143 -3.46 15.21 10.49
CA PRO A 143 -3.08 13.94 11.09
C PRO A 143 -2.60 14.08 12.54
N LYS A 144 -2.79 13.01 13.34
CA LYS A 144 -2.48 13.06 14.77
C LYS A 144 -1.02 12.76 15.04
N THR A 145 -0.40 11.91 14.23
CA THR A 145 0.99 11.50 14.36
C THR A 145 1.84 11.98 13.19
N GLY A 146 3.17 12.01 13.38
CA GLY A 146 4.10 12.32 12.30
C GLY A 146 3.95 11.32 11.14
N MET A 147 3.85 10.02 11.44
CA MET A 147 3.69 8.97 10.44
C MET A 147 2.42 9.16 9.60
N GLU A 148 1.27 9.41 10.22
CA GLU A 148 0.03 9.69 9.49
C GLU A 148 0.14 10.97 8.64
N ALA A 149 0.88 11.97 9.13
CA ALA A 149 1.16 13.19 8.37
C ALA A 149 2.00 12.93 7.12
N ALA A 150 3.01 12.07 7.22
CA ALA A 150 3.85 11.68 6.11
C ALA A 150 3.07 10.86 5.07
N ILE A 151 2.27 9.90 5.51
CA ILE A 151 1.37 9.13 4.64
C ILE A 151 0.41 10.06 3.90
N TRP A 152 -0.27 10.95 4.62
CA TRP A 152 -1.16 11.93 4.00
C TRP A 152 -0.43 12.84 3.00
N TRP A 153 0.79 13.28 3.33
CA TRP A 153 1.56 14.15 2.46
C TRP A 153 1.96 13.47 1.15
N CYS A 154 2.54 12.27 1.21
CA CYS A 154 2.98 11.56 0.00
C CYS A 154 1.81 11.15 -0.90
N THR A 155 0.65 10.84 -0.31
CA THR A 155 -0.53 10.42 -1.06
C THR A 155 -1.36 11.57 -1.64
N THR A 156 -1.27 12.80 -1.08
CA THR A 156 -2.14 13.92 -1.49
C THR A 156 -1.43 15.20 -1.92
N LYS A 157 -0.16 15.39 -1.56
CA LYS A 157 0.58 16.65 -1.81
C LYS A 157 1.74 16.50 -2.78
N MET A 158 2.21 15.28 -3.03
CA MET A 158 3.20 15.04 -4.06
C MET A 158 2.56 15.07 -5.45
N ASP A 159 3.34 15.51 -6.44
CA ASP A 159 2.97 15.52 -7.85
C ASP A 159 4.11 14.86 -8.66
N PRO A 160 3.96 13.58 -9.07
CA PRO A 160 2.80 12.71 -8.84
C PRO A 160 2.69 12.20 -7.38
N PRO A 161 1.51 11.75 -6.93
CA PRO A 161 1.34 11.12 -5.62
C PRO A 161 2.14 9.81 -5.56
N LYS A 162 2.64 9.48 -4.37
CA LYS A 162 3.48 8.30 -4.15
C LYS A 162 2.94 7.37 -3.08
N MET A 163 3.24 6.08 -3.25
CA MET A 163 2.90 5.03 -2.31
C MET A 163 3.81 5.11 -1.07
N PRO A 164 3.29 5.13 0.16
CA PRO A 164 4.12 5.11 1.35
C PRO A 164 4.90 3.78 1.47
N LEU A 165 6.22 3.89 1.63
CA LEU A 165 7.09 2.77 2.03
C LEU A 165 7.66 3.08 3.42
N LEU A 166 7.09 2.49 4.45
CA LEU A 166 7.53 2.67 5.83
C LEU A 166 8.78 1.81 6.08
N LEU A 167 9.86 2.45 6.52
CA LEU A 167 11.08 1.78 6.97
C LEU A 167 11.05 1.76 8.51
N ASP A 168 10.95 0.57 9.08
CA ASP A 168 10.92 0.32 10.53
C ASP A 168 12.07 -0.63 10.92
N PRO A 169 13.33 -0.17 10.84
CA PRO A 169 14.51 -0.99 11.14
C PRO A 169 14.69 -1.24 12.65
N ASP A 170 13.92 -0.56 13.49
CA ASP A 170 13.99 -0.70 14.94
C ASP A 170 13.51 -2.10 15.37
N GLU A 171 14.20 -2.73 16.33
CA GLU A 171 13.84 -4.08 16.83
C GLU A 171 12.45 -4.13 17.47
N ALA A 172 11.93 -2.97 17.91
CA ALA A 172 10.59 -2.86 18.49
C ALA A 172 9.48 -3.02 17.44
N HIS A 173 9.78 -2.85 16.15
CA HIS A 173 8.84 -2.92 15.03
C HIS A 173 7.53 -2.20 15.36
N ALA A 174 7.62 -0.92 15.73
CA ALA A 174 6.48 -0.19 16.25
C ALA A 174 5.40 0.04 15.18
N VAL A 175 5.78 0.11 13.90
CA VAL A 175 4.84 0.18 12.77
C VAL A 175 4.00 -1.09 12.70
N ASP A 176 4.62 -2.27 12.81
CA ASP A 176 3.90 -3.55 12.87
C ASP A 176 2.94 -3.60 14.06
N THR A 177 3.43 -3.19 15.22
CA THR A 177 2.61 -3.13 16.44
C THR A 177 1.40 -2.22 16.22
N PHE A 178 1.59 -1.05 15.62
CA PHE A 178 0.51 -0.09 15.34
C PHE A 178 -0.55 -0.65 14.39
N TYR A 179 -0.14 -1.26 13.27
CA TYR A 179 -1.10 -1.83 12.31
C TYR A 179 -1.77 -3.11 12.82
N SER A 180 -1.13 -3.85 13.74
CA SER A 180 -1.74 -5.02 14.40
C SER A 180 -2.95 -4.67 15.29
N TYR A 181 -2.99 -3.45 15.83
CA TYR A 181 -4.12 -2.96 16.63
C TYR A 181 -5.20 -2.24 15.80
N ARG A 182 -4.99 -2.08 14.48
CA ARG A 182 -5.95 -1.45 13.57
C ARG A 182 -6.69 -2.51 12.75
N HIS A 183 -7.86 -2.13 12.23
CA HIS A 183 -8.59 -2.94 11.26
C HIS A 183 -7.87 -2.86 9.91
N THR A 184 -6.95 -3.80 9.69
CA THR A 184 -6.06 -3.83 8.52
C THR A 184 -6.09 -5.22 7.90
N MET A 185 -5.98 -5.27 6.57
CA MET A 185 -5.76 -6.51 5.83
C MET A 185 -4.24 -6.69 5.68
N ILE A 186 -3.65 -7.54 6.51
CA ILE A 186 -2.20 -7.76 6.53
C ILE A 186 -1.82 -8.81 5.48
N LEU A 187 -0.93 -8.44 4.57
CA LEU A 187 -0.30 -9.32 3.58
C LEU A 187 1.16 -9.57 3.99
N GLU A 188 1.40 -10.75 4.57
CA GLU A 188 2.72 -11.18 5.08
C GLU A 188 3.65 -11.64 3.94
N ALA A 189 4.31 -10.69 3.29
CA ALA A 189 4.94 -10.93 2.00
C ALA A 189 6.15 -11.88 2.09
N LYS A 190 6.95 -11.77 3.17
CA LYS A 190 8.05 -12.71 3.44
C LYS A 190 7.55 -14.14 3.60
N LYS A 191 6.42 -14.34 4.30
CA LYS A 191 5.83 -15.67 4.52
C LYS A 191 5.43 -16.32 3.20
N MET A 192 4.91 -15.56 2.24
CA MET A 192 4.57 -16.09 0.91
C MET A 192 5.77 -16.72 0.20
N VAL A 193 6.92 -16.03 0.24
CA VAL A 193 8.17 -16.51 -0.37
C VAL A 193 8.62 -17.80 0.29
N VAL A 194 8.64 -17.82 1.63
CA VAL A 194 9.05 -18.98 2.43
C VAL A 194 8.13 -20.18 2.15
N ASP A 195 6.80 -19.98 2.18
CA ASP A 195 5.83 -21.06 1.94
C ASP A 195 5.95 -21.62 0.52
N THR A 196 6.24 -20.78 -0.49
CA THR A 196 6.51 -21.21 -1.87
C THR A 196 7.79 -22.06 -1.94
N MET A 197 8.88 -21.57 -1.33
CA MET A 197 10.19 -22.26 -1.36
C MET A 197 10.15 -23.60 -0.65
N GLN A 198 9.37 -23.71 0.43
CA GLN A 198 9.18 -24.95 1.19
C GLN A 198 8.13 -25.89 0.56
N GLY A 199 7.44 -25.45 -0.50
CA GLY A 199 6.37 -26.21 -1.15
C GLY A 199 5.14 -26.42 -0.26
N GLN A 200 4.95 -25.56 0.76
CA GLN A 200 3.79 -25.61 1.66
C GLN A 200 2.53 -25.07 0.98
N ARG A 201 2.68 -24.04 0.15
CA ARG A 201 1.63 -23.46 -0.69
C ARG A 201 2.11 -23.37 -2.13
N SER A 202 1.22 -23.62 -3.08
CA SER A 202 1.52 -23.35 -4.48
C SER A 202 1.53 -21.85 -4.74
N HIS A 203 2.21 -21.44 -5.81
CA HIS A 203 2.23 -20.04 -6.22
C HIS A 203 0.81 -19.53 -6.52
N GLU A 204 -0.02 -20.35 -7.18
CA GLU A 204 -1.44 -20.03 -7.47
C GLU A 204 -2.26 -19.79 -6.20
N GLN A 205 -2.07 -20.61 -5.16
CA GLN A 205 -2.74 -20.41 -3.87
C GLN A 205 -2.36 -19.08 -3.21
N ILE A 206 -1.08 -18.73 -3.27
CA ILE A 206 -0.59 -17.45 -2.75
C ILE A 206 -1.19 -16.27 -3.52
N MET A 207 -1.26 -16.35 -4.84
CA MET A 207 -1.85 -15.28 -5.65
C MET A 207 -3.35 -15.11 -5.37
N GLU A 208 -4.08 -16.20 -5.16
CA GLU A 208 -5.49 -16.15 -4.77
C GLU A 208 -5.68 -15.57 -3.35
N ASP A 209 -4.79 -15.89 -2.40
CA ASP A 209 -4.81 -15.29 -1.07
C ASP A 209 -4.54 -13.78 -1.13
N ASN A 210 -3.60 -13.34 -1.97
CA ASN A 210 -3.29 -11.93 -2.18
C ASN A 210 -4.46 -11.18 -2.81
N ARG A 211 -5.09 -11.77 -3.83
CA ARG A 211 -6.30 -11.24 -4.46
C ARG A 211 -7.40 -11.01 -3.43
N LYS A 212 -7.68 -12.02 -2.60
CA LYS A 212 -8.69 -11.91 -1.52
C LYS A 212 -8.35 -10.82 -0.51
N ALA A 213 -7.08 -10.70 -0.11
CA ALA A 213 -6.66 -9.64 0.81
C ALA A 213 -6.91 -8.24 0.21
N LEU A 214 -6.54 -8.02 -1.05
CA LEU A 214 -6.79 -6.77 -1.77
C LEU A 214 -8.31 -6.49 -1.91
N VAL A 215 -9.08 -7.48 -2.37
CA VAL A 215 -10.52 -7.34 -2.56
C VAL A 215 -11.24 -7.07 -1.24
N ASN A 216 -10.86 -7.75 -0.15
CA ASN A 216 -11.43 -7.50 1.18
C ASN A 216 -11.07 -6.09 1.69
N ALA A 217 -9.83 -5.65 1.52
CA ALA A 217 -9.42 -4.30 1.88
C ALA A 217 -10.28 -3.24 1.18
N MET A 218 -10.51 -3.42 -0.14
CA MET A 218 -11.41 -2.56 -0.91
C MET A 218 -12.87 -2.65 -0.45
N LYS A 219 -13.39 -3.87 -0.25
CA LYS A 219 -14.80 -4.13 0.10
C LYS A 219 -15.15 -3.57 1.48
N TYR A 220 -14.21 -3.59 2.42
CA TYR A 220 -14.41 -3.13 3.80
C TYR A 220 -13.89 -1.73 4.07
N GLY A 221 -13.10 -1.16 3.16
CA GLY A 221 -12.54 0.19 3.31
C GLY A 221 -11.42 0.22 4.32
N GLU A 222 -10.62 -0.84 4.33
CA GLU A 222 -9.52 -1.05 5.27
C GLU A 222 -8.18 -0.85 4.57
N THR A 223 -7.13 -0.57 5.35
CA THR A 223 -5.77 -0.50 4.86
C THR A 223 -5.29 -1.90 4.43
N LEU A 224 -4.82 -2.05 3.19
CA LEU A 224 -4.01 -3.19 2.78
C LEU A 224 -2.56 -2.93 3.24
N TYR A 225 -2.16 -3.60 4.32
CA TYR A 225 -0.83 -3.46 4.91
C TYR A 225 0.09 -4.58 4.41
N ILE A 226 0.99 -4.25 3.49
CA ILE A 226 1.94 -5.18 2.88
C ILE A 226 3.22 -5.17 3.70
N ARG A 227 3.40 -6.21 4.52
CA ARG A 227 4.56 -6.35 5.39
C ARG A 227 5.65 -7.16 4.71
N LEU A 228 6.74 -6.50 4.33
CA LEU A 228 7.91 -7.17 3.74
C LEU A 228 8.80 -7.78 4.82
N ALA A 229 8.75 -7.25 6.04
CA ALA A 229 9.74 -7.50 7.09
C ALA A 229 11.16 -7.27 6.51
N ASN A 230 12.10 -8.17 6.78
CA ASN A 230 13.44 -8.18 6.16
C ASN A 230 13.54 -9.02 4.88
N GLY A 231 12.45 -9.14 4.12
CA GLY A 231 12.42 -9.81 2.83
C GLY A 231 12.28 -8.82 1.67
N ALA A 232 12.66 -9.26 0.47
CA ALA A 232 12.42 -8.54 -0.79
C ALA A 232 11.69 -9.45 -1.80
N PRO A 233 10.41 -9.79 -1.59
CA PRO A 233 9.63 -10.60 -2.52
C PRO A 233 9.53 -9.92 -3.89
N ASP A 234 9.78 -10.64 -4.97
CA ASP A 234 9.73 -10.10 -6.32
C ASP A 234 8.28 -9.81 -6.75
N PHE A 235 7.79 -8.60 -6.47
CA PHE A 235 6.49 -8.12 -6.93
C PHE A 235 6.54 -7.53 -8.33
N LYS A 236 7.71 -7.39 -8.97
CA LYS A 236 7.76 -6.88 -10.35
C LYS A 236 7.41 -7.97 -11.36
N GLU A 237 7.84 -9.19 -11.09
CA GLU A 237 7.68 -10.30 -12.05
C GLU A 237 6.87 -11.45 -11.46
N LYS A 238 7.14 -11.83 -10.21
CA LYS A 238 6.66 -13.11 -9.67
C LYS A 238 5.35 -13.01 -8.89
N TYR A 239 5.24 -12.08 -7.95
CA TYR A 239 4.11 -12.00 -7.01
C TYR A 239 3.06 -10.94 -7.39
N THR A 240 2.99 -10.61 -8.68
CA THR A 240 1.92 -9.79 -9.27
C THR A 240 1.36 -10.46 -10.51
N ASP A 241 0.06 -10.32 -10.69
CA ASP A 241 -0.67 -10.81 -11.85
C ASP A 241 -1.85 -9.85 -12.14
N PRO A 242 -2.09 -9.42 -13.39
CA PRO A 242 -3.15 -8.48 -13.71
C PRO A 242 -4.56 -8.91 -13.30
N GLU A 243 -4.84 -10.21 -13.20
CA GLU A 243 -6.16 -10.76 -12.85
C GLU A 243 -6.28 -11.08 -11.35
N SER A 244 -5.17 -11.12 -10.61
CA SER A 244 -5.15 -11.54 -9.21
C SER A 244 -4.64 -10.45 -8.28
N PHE A 245 -3.45 -9.91 -8.56
CA PHE A 245 -2.78 -8.92 -7.72
C PHE A 245 -1.93 -7.98 -8.59
N PRO A 246 -2.53 -6.91 -9.15
CA PRO A 246 -1.93 -6.08 -10.18
C PRO A 246 -0.77 -5.25 -9.61
N ILE A 247 0.24 -4.97 -10.44
CA ILE A 247 1.40 -4.14 -10.03
C ILE A 247 0.97 -2.73 -9.62
N GLU A 248 -0.15 -2.25 -10.16
CA GLU A 248 -0.77 -0.96 -9.85
C GLU A 248 -1.20 -0.84 -8.37
N VAL A 249 -1.20 -1.93 -7.59
CA VAL A 249 -1.34 -1.88 -6.13
C VAL A 249 -0.24 -1.03 -5.47
N PHE A 250 0.92 -0.90 -6.13
CA PHE A 250 2.04 -0.05 -5.69
C PHE A 250 2.06 1.33 -6.37
N ASP A 251 1.00 1.68 -7.11
CA ASP A 251 0.84 2.99 -7.74
C ASP A 251 -0.27 3.79 -7.03
N GLN A 252 0.12 4.82 -6.30
CA GLN A 252 -0.82 5.65 -5.54
C GLN A 252 -1.80 6.39 -6.44
N GLU A 253 -1.43 6.69 -7.69
CA GLU A 253 -2.34 7.32 -8.64
C GLU A 253 -3.51 6.39 -8.99
N ALA A 254 -3.21 5.11 -9.26
CA ALA A 254 -4.22 4.08 -9.51
C ALA A 254 -5.11 3.84 -8.28
N VAL A 255 -4.52 3.75 -7.08
CA VAL A 255 -5.29 3.64 -5.83
C VAL A 255 -6.21 4.84 -5.62
N SER A 256 -5.73 6.06 -5.90
CA SER A 256 -6.51 7.29 -5.76
C SER A 256 -7.63 7.39 -6.80
N GLU A 257 -7.39 6.94 -8.04
CA GLU A 257 -8.41 6.84 -9.07
C GLU A 257 -9.55 5.91 -8.62
N VAL A 258 -9.20 4.73 -8.07
CA VAL A 258 -10.19 3.78 -7.53
C VAL A 258 -11.09 4.44 -6.49
N MET A 259 -10.48 5.14 -5.54
CA MET A 259 -11.18 5.83 -4.45
C MET A 259 -12.01 7.02 -4.92
N THR A 260 -11.63 7.67 -6.02
CA THR A 260 -12.35 8.82 -6.55
C THR A 260 -13.55 8.39 -7.38
N ARG A 261 -13.42 7.30 -8.16
CA ARG A 261 -14.40 6.90 -9.16
C ARG A 261 -15.35 5.79 -8.70
N TYR A 262 -14.84 4.84 -7.92
CA TYR A 262 -15.55 3.61 -7.56
C TYR A 262 -15.95 3.55 -6.08
N ALA A 263 -15.74 4.64 -5.33
CA ALA A 263 -16.10 4.64 -3.93
C ALA A 263 -17.63 4.57 -3.72
N ASP A 264 -18.06 3.96 -2.61
CA ASP A 264 -19.47 3.87 -2.21
C ASP A 264 -20.16 5.24 -2.10
N ARG A 265 -19.36 6.28 -1.87
CA ARG A 265 -19.77 7.67 -1.70
C ARG A 265 -18.79 8.58 -2.44
N VAL A 266 -19.20 9.11 -3.57
CA VAL A 266 -18.45 10.09 -4.37
C VAL A 266 -19.21 11.42 -4.37
N PHE A 267 -18.49 12.54 -4.33
CA PHE A 267 -19.08 13.86 -4.53
C PHE A 267 -18.87 14.27 -5.99
N ASP A 268 -19.94 14.71 -6.66
CA ASP A 268 -19.82 15.19 -8.03
C ASP A 268 -19.29 16.63 -8.11
N GLU A 269 -19.14 17.17 -9.33
CA GLU A 269 -18.68 18.55 -9.57
C GLU A 269 -19.55 19.63 -8.88
N LYS A 270 -20.80 19.29 -8.51
CA LYS A 270 -21.73 20.17 -7.79
C LYS A 270 -21.68 19.97 -6.27
N GLY A 271 -20.87 19.02 -5.79
CA GLY A 271 -20.80 18.62 -4.39
C GLY A 271 -21.98 17.74 -3.95
N GLU A 272 -22.75 17.18 -4.88
CA GLU A 272 -23.83 16.25 -4.58
C GLU A 272 -23.28 14.84 -4.36
N LEU A 273 -23.80 14.14 -3.34
CA LEU A 273 -23.40 12.77 -3.03
C LEU A 273 -24.02 11.80 -4.04
N LYS A 274 -23.18 11.02 -4.71
CA LYS A 274 -23.55 9.95 -5.65
C LYS A 274 -22.84 8.65 -5.31
N ALA A 275 -23.43 7.53 -5.71
CA ALA A 275 -22.73 6.26 -5.73
C ALA A 275 -21.64 6.30 -6.81
N GLY A 276 -20.50 5.67 -6.55
CA GLY A 276 -19.45 5.47 -7.55
C GLY A 276 -19.87 4.50 -8.66
N ASP A 277 -19.01 4.40 -9.67
CA ASP A 277 -19.15 3.41 -10.75
C ASP A 277 -18.97 1.99 -10.20
N ASN A 278 -19.49 0.98 -10.91
CA ASN A 278 -19.23 -0.43 -10.59
C ASN A 278 -17.77 -0.78 -10.95
N LEU A 279 -16.99 -1.27 -9.98
CA LEU A 279 -15.61 -1.69 -10.23
C LEU A 279 -15.55 -3.05 -10.94
N PHE A 280 -16.52 -3.93 -10.67
CA PHE A 280 -16.63 -5.25 -11.31
C PHE A 280 -16.85 -5.09 -12.83
N GLU A 281 -16.11 -5.87 -13.62
CA GLU A 281 -16.07 -5.78 -15.10
C GLU A 281 -15.62 -4.43 -15.68
N SER A 282 -15.09 -3.52 -14.85
CA SER A 282 -14.55 -2.26 -15.33
C SER A 282 -13.20 -2.44 -16.04
N THR A 283 -12.78 -1.42 -16.79
CA THR A 283 -11.46 -1.42 -17.44
C THR A 283 -10.31 -1.09 -16.48
N HIS A 284 -10.61 -0.74 -15.24
CA HIS A 284 -9.60 -0.40 -14.24
C HIS A 284 -8.81 -1.66 -13.84
N PRO A 285 -7.47 -1.60 -13.64
CA PRO A 285 -6.67 -2.76 -13.25
C PRO A 285 -7.26 -3.55 -12.07
N PHE A 286 -7.73 -2.87 -11.03
CA PHE A 286 -8.30 -3.53 -9.84
C PHE A 286 -9.65 -4.20 -10.10
N GLY A 287 -10.38 -3.80 -11.16
CA GLY A 287 -11.63 -4.42 -11.56
C GLY A 287 -11.46 -5.84 -12.07
N LYS A 288 -10.28 -6.18 -12.59
CA LYS A 288 -9.93 -7.54 -13.05
C LYS A 288 -9.77 -8.53 -11.90
N CYS A 289 -9.45 -8.04 -10.70
CA CYS A 289 -9.26 -8.84 -9.49
C CYS A 289 -10.58 -9.22 -8.80
N VAL A 290 -11.65 -8.49 -9.12
CA VAL A 290 -12.97 -8.69 -8.53
C VAL A 290 -13.65 -9.81 -9.28
N GLN A 291 -14.01 -10.87 -8.56
CA GLN A 291 -14.79 -11.98 -9.09
C GLN A 291 -16.27 -11.78 -8.77
N TYR A 292 -17.13 -12.53 -9.45
CA TYR A 292 -18.58 -12.41 -9.27
C TYR A 292 -18.99 -12.69 -7.81
N GLU A 293 -18.31 -13.61 -7.13
CA GLU A 293 -18.52 -13.99 -5.75
C GLU A 293 -18.18 -12.89 -4.74
N ASP A 294 -17.36 -11.91 -5.15
CA ASP A 294 -16.98 -10.78 -4.31
C ASP A 294 -18.05 -9.66 -4.36
N THR A 295 -18.93 -9.69 -5.36
CA THR A 295 -19.94 -8.68 -5.62
C THR A 295 -21.18 -8.84 -4.75
N ASP A 296 -21.82 -7.72 -4.42
CA ASP A 296 -23.14 -7.70 -3.79
C ASP A 296 -24.18 -7.46 -4.90
N GLN A 297 -24.80 -8.54 -5.39
CA GLN A 297 -25.77 -8.51 -6.51
C GLN A 297 -25.19 -8.03 -7.85
N GLY A 298 -23.94 -8.39 -8.16
CA GLY A 298 -23.25 -7.99 -9.39
C GLY A 298 -22.63 -6.59 -9.32
N TYR A 299 -22.68 -5.93 -8.16
CA TYR A 299 -22.03 -4.65 -7.92
C TYR A 299 -20.89 -4.77 -6.93
N PHE A 300 -19.79 -4.08 -7.22
CA PHE A 300 -18.67 -3.91 -6.31
C PHE A 300 -18.32 -2.42 -6.23
N LEU A 301 -18.53 -1.84 -5.05
CA LEU A 301 -18.14 -0.47 -4.72
C LEU A 301 -17.02 -0.53 -3.68
N VAL A 302 -16.01 0.30 -3.85
CA VAL A 302 -14.90 0.39 -2.90
C VAL A 302 -15.35 1.23 -1.72
N ARG A 303 -15.13 0.77 -0.49
CA ARG A 303 -15.51 1.56 0.68
C ARG A 303 -14.46 2.62 0.97
N ARG A 304 -14.91 3.79 1.41
CA ARG A 304 -14.03 4.84 1.92
C ARG A 304 -13.14 4.31 3.04
N GLY A 305 -11.87 4.69 3.00
CA GLY A 305 -10.84 4.25 3.94
C GLY A 305 -9.86 3.25 3.37
N PHE A 306 -10.16 2.64 2.21
CA PHE A 306 -9.19 1.81 1.51
C PHE A 306 -7.94 2.63 1.13
N GLU A 307 -6.79 2.14 1.56
CA GLU A 307 -5.47 2.66 1.27
C GLU A 307 -4.48 1.48 1.23
N VAL A 308 -3.32 1.67 0.60
CA VAL A 308 -2.25 0.68 0.56
C VAL A 308 -1.04 1.25 1.25
N ILE A 309 -0.39 0.45 2.10
CA ILE A 309 0.82 0.83 2.82
C ILE A 309 1.78 -0.34 2.76
N VAL A 310 3.04 -0.05 2.41
CA VAL A 310 4.10 -1.04 2.38
C VAL A 310 5.07 -0.77 3.52
N GLU A 311 5.53 -1.82 4.18
CA GLU A 311 6.50 -1.71 5.27
C GLU A 311 7.68 -2.66 5.07
N SER A 312 8.86 -2.24 5.54
CA SER A 312 10.07 -3.05 5.57
C SER A 312 10.92 -2.81 6.81
N HIS A 313 11.60 -3.86 7.27
CA HIS A 313 12.62 -3.83 8.33
C HIS A 313 14.04 -3.57 7.80
N PHE A 314 14.22 -3.30 6.51
CA PHE A 314 15.54 -2.93 5.99
C PHE A 314 16.00 -1.60 6.59
N THR A 315 17.31 -1.49 6.81
CA THR A 315 17.94 -0.25 7.27
C THR A 315 17.84 0.84 6.21
N THR A 316 18.02 2.09 6.62
CA THR A 316 18.03 3.24 5.69
C THR A 316 19.17 3.21 4.68
N ASP A 317 20.23 2.45 4.97
CA ASP A 317 21.39 2.31 4.07
C ASP A 317 21.16 1.19 3.04
N ASP A 318 20.43 0.14 3.43
CA ASP A 318 20.31 -1.09 2.64
C ASP A 318 19.03 -1.15 1.79
N PHE A 319 17.94 -0.48 2.21
CA PHE A 319 16.61 -0.70 1.63
C PHE A 319 16.58 -0.50 0.10
N ALA A 320 17.32 0.49 -0.41
CA ALA A 320 17.31 0.81 -1.84
C ALA A 320 17.87 -0.34 -2.68
N GLU A 321 19.00 -0.93 -2.26
CA GLU A 321 19.64 -2.04 -2.98
C GLU A 321 18.74 -3.28 -2.99
N PHE A 322 18.15 -3.63 -1.85
CA PHE A 322 17.32 -4.83 -1.75
C PHE A 322 15.95 -4.67 -2.41
N LEU A 323 15.32 -3.51 -2.29
CA LEU A 323 13.95 -3.29 -2.77
C LEU A 323 13.88 -2.84 -4.23
N GLU A 324 14.96 -2.35 -4.83
CA GLU A 324 14.97 -1.93 -6.24
C GLU A 324 14.53 -3.04 -7.20
N TRP A 325 14.88 -4.30 -6.91
CA TRP A 325 14.47 -5.44 -7.73
C TRP A 325 13.07 -5.96 -7.38
N SER A 326 12.58 -5.65 -6.18
CA SER A 326 11.33 -6.18 -5.63
C SER A 326 10.13 -5.29 -5.92
N LEU A 327 10.30 -3.96 -5.87
CA LEU A 327 9.20 -2.98 -5.89
C LEU A 327 9.46 -1.85 -6.91
N PRO A 328 8.40 -1.22 -7.46
CA PRO A 328 8.54 -0.04 -8.32
C PRO A 328 8.93 1.20 -7.50
N MET A 329 10.20 1.28 -7.09
CA MET A 329 10.71 2.30 -6.17
C MET A 329 10.48 3.75 -6.64
N ASP A 330 10.36 3.99 -7.94
CA ASP A 330 10.02 5.29 -8.52
C ASP A 330 8.62 5.79 -8.11
N LYS A 331 7.69 4.86 -7.87
CA LYS A 331 6.31 5.11 -7.42
C LYS A 331 6.16 5.22 -5.91
N MET A 332 7.23 4.97 -5.15
CA MET A 332 7.19 4.92 -3.69
C MET A 332 7.90 6.11 -3.06
N GLN A 333 7.49 6.44 -1.83
CA GLN A 333 8.16 7.39 -0.96
C GLN A 333 8.64 6.66 0.29
N PRO A 334 9.96 6.41 0.42
CA PRO A 334 10.53 5.85 1.64
C PRO A 334 10.41 6.82 2.82
N ILE A 335 9.92 6.31 3.96
CA ILE A 335 9.67 7.03 5.20
C ILE A 335 10.25 6.21 6.36
N HIS A 336 11.38 6.64 6.88
CA HIS A 336 11.97 6.11 8.11
C HIS A 336 11.18 6.60 9.32
N VAL A 337 10.52 5.66 10.00
CA VAL A 337 9.74 5.92 11.20
C VAL A 337 10.64 5.77 12.43
N THR A 338 10.64 6.77 13.32
CA THR A 338 11.47 6.78 14.52
C THR A 338 10.62 6.76 15.79
N ILE A 339 11.04 5.99 16.78
CA ILE A 339 10.44 5.97 18.13
C ILE A 339 11.31 6.87 19.02
N ASN A 340 10.76 8.00 19.48
CA ASN A 340 11.45 8.92 20.38
C ASN A 340 11.28 8.53 21.84
#